data_AF-A0A6V7IDN3-F1
#
_entry.id   AF-A0A6V7IDN3-F1
#
_cell.length_a   1.000
_cell.length_b   1.000
_cell.length_c   1.000
_cell.angle_alpha   90.00
_cell.angle_beta   90.00
_cell.angle_gamma   90.00
#
_symmetry.space_group_name_H-M   'P 1'
#
loop_
_entity.id
_entity.type
_entity.pdbx_description
1 polymer ?
#
loop_
_entity_poly.entity_id
_entity_poly.type
_entity_poly.pdbx_seq_one_letter_code
_entity_poly.pdbx_strand_id
1 'polypeptide(L)'
;ATIICPWGDRGAMARTPDGLIVQSPAFGPPRVIDTLGAGDTFVAATIHKLNSAKIASEKRTENTEVNQDQQENSQPPERQITRNENIESLQCSKTLFIDESTLVTAITFACKVAGGKTGFQGFDKISFYK
;
A
#
# COMPACT_ATOMS: atom_id res chain seq x y z
N ALA A 1 -2.71 -14.47 4.21
CA ALA A 1 -2.10 -13.21 4.72
C ALA A 1 -1.14 -12.63 3.68
N THR A 2 -1.06 -11.30 3.54
CA THR A 2 -0.12 -10.63 2.63
C THR A 2 1.18 -10.31 3.35
N ILE A 3 2.33 -10.59 2.75
CA ILE A 3 3.66 -10.26 3.30
C ILE A 3 4.38 -9.35 2.32
N ILE A 4 5.05 -8.30 2.80
CA ILE A 4 5.85 -7.39 1.98
C ILE A 4 7.19 -7.20 2.66
N CYS A 5 8.28 -7.39 1.92
CA CYS A 5 9.64 -7.27 2.41
C CYS A 5 10.44 -6.35 1.47
N PRO A 6 10.71 -5.10 1.88
CA PRO A 6 11.69 -4.27 1.19
C PRO A 6 13.10 -4.83 1.41
N TRP A 7 13.92 -4.82 0.36
CA TRP A 7 15.26 -5.38 0.32
C TRP A 7 16.29 -4.38 -0.23
N GLY A 8 16.25 -3.15 0.28
CA GLY A 8 17.27 -2.13 -0.01
C GLY A 8 17.52 -1.93 -1.50
N ASP A 9 18.77 -2.13 -1.92
CA ASP A 9 19.23 -1.99 -3.31
C ASP A 9 18.72 -3.08 -4.26
N ARG A 10 18.11 -4.16 -3.74
CA ARG A 10 17.47 -5.21 -4.52
C ARG A 10 15.99 -4.97 -4.77
N GLY A 11 15.39 -3.98 -4.12
CA GLY A 11 14.00 -3.59 -4.32
C GLY A 11 13.09 -4.16 -3.26
N ALA A 12 12.13 -5.00 -3.64
CA ALA A 12 11.19 -5.63 -2.72
C ALA A 12 10.63 -6.95 -3.24
N MET A 13 10.25 -7.81 -2.30
CA MET A 13 9.49 -9.04 -2.55
C MET A 13 8.19 -8.99 -1.74
N ALA A 14 7.13 -9.56 -2.28
CA ALA A 14 5.87 -9.70 -1.55
C ALA A 14 5.20 -11.02 -1.87
N ARG A 15 4.31 -11.44 -0.97
CA ARG A 15 3.47 -12.63 -1.11
C ARG A 15 2.01 -12.24 -0.96
N THR A 16 1.20 -12.59 -1.94
CA THR A 16 -0.26 -12.41 -1.91
C THR A 16 -0.92 -13.38 -0.90
N PRO A 17 -2.20 -13.16 -0.53
CA PRO A 17 -2.91 -14.07 0.36
C PRO A 17 -3.01 -15.53 -0.11
N ASP A 18 -3.08 -15.75 -1.42
CA ASP A 18 -3.10 -17.05 -2.11
C ASP A 18 -1.70 -17.68 -2.30
N GLY A 19 -0.64 -16.98 -1.87
CA GLY A 19 0.72 -17.53 -1.82
C GLY A 19 1.60 -17.22 -3.03
N LEU A 20 1.11 -16.47 -4.01
CA LEU A 20 1.92 -16.03 -5.15
C LEU A 20 2.99 -15.04 -4.69
N ILE A 21 4.21 -15.25 -5.18
CA ILE A 21 5.36 -14.39 -4.90
C ILE A 21 5.54 -13.41 -6.04
N VAL A 22 5.64 -12.14 -5.68
CA VAL A 22 5.86 -11.03 -6.61
C VAL A 22 7.07 -10.24 -6.18
N GLN A 23 7.72 -9.57 -7.13
CA GLN A 23 8.96 -8.84 -6.89
C GLN A 23 9.03 -7.57 -7.72
N SER A 24 9.76 -6.59 -7.20
CA SER A 24 10.13 -5.37 -7.90
C SER A 24 11.61 -5.08 -7.66
N PRO A 25 12.38 -4.65 -8.69
CA PRO A 25 13.73 -4.16 -8.48
C PRO A 25 13.72 -2.83 -7.71
N ALA A 26 14.89 -2.41 -7.20
CA ALA A 26 15.07 -1.05 -6.70
C ALA A 26 15.17 -0.05 -7.87
N PHE A 27 14.75 1.19 -7.62
CA PHE A 27 14.84 2.28 -8.59
C PHE A 27 15.61 3.45 -8.00
N GLY A 28 16.88 3.21 -7.65
CA GLY A 28 17.75 4.22 -7.05
C GLY A 28 18.22 5.28 -8.06
N PRO A 29 18.63 6.46 -7.58
CA PRO A 29 19.28 7.49 -8.39
C PRO A 29 20.69 7.03 -8.81
N PRO A 30 21.33 7.71 -9.79
CA PRO A 30 22.73 7.43 -10.15
C PRO A 30 23.71 7.54 -8.98
N ARG A 31 23.38 8.38 -7.98
CA ARG A 31 24.16 8.53 -6.74
C ARG A 31 23.21 8.58 -5.55
N VAL A 32 23.37 7.62 -4.63
CA VAL A 32 22.67 7.61 -3.35
C VAL A 32 23.26 8.68 -2.44
N ILE A 33 22.41 9.56 -1.93
CA ILE A 33 22.78 10.65 -1.02
C ILE A 33 22.54 10.23 0.43
N ASP A 34 21.35 9.68 0.71
CA ASP A 34 20.93 9.34 2.08
C ASP A 34 19.86 8.24 2.05
N THR A 35 19.97 7.21 2.88
CA THR A 35 18.99 6.10 2.96
C THR A 35 18.02 6.22 4.13
N LEU A 36 18.21 7.18 5.04
CA LEU A 36 17.36 7.34 6.23
C LEU A 36 15.90 7.59 5.86
N GLY A 37 14.97 6.80 6.40
CA GLY A 37 13.54 6.92 6.07
C GLY A 37 13.15 6.39 4.68
N ALA A 38 14.05 5.73 3.93
CA ALA A 38 13.68 5.07 2.67
C ALA A 38 12.67 3.93 2.91
N GLY A 39 12.82 3.20 4.02
CA GLY A 39 11.87 2.18 4.45
C GLY A 39 10.49 2.74 4.79
N ASP A 40 10.43 3.83 5.57
CA ASP A 40 9.16 4.49 5.91
C ASP A 40 8.47 5.03 4.65
N THR A 41 9.26 5.61 3.74
CA THR A 41 8.78 6.08 2.43
C THR A 41 8.21 4.92 1.61
N PHE A 42 8.88 3.77 1.57
CA PHE A 42 8.39 2.56 0.91
C PHE A 42 7.05 2.09 1.51
N VAL A 43 6.95 2.03 2.84
CA VAL A 43 5.73 1.59 3.52
C VAL A 43 4.58 2.55 3.24
N ALA A 44 4.81 3.86 3.36
CA ALA A 44 3.79 4.89 3.07
C ALA A 44 3.30 4.81 1.61
N ALA A 45 4.21 4.68 0.66
CA ALA A 45 3.89 4.55 -0.76
C ALA A 45 3.09 3.26 -1.06
N THR A 46 3.46 2.16 -0.41
CA THR A 46 2.74 0.87 -0.53
C THR A 46 1.30 1.01 -0.03
N ILE A 47 1.11 1.55 1.17
CA ILE A 47 -0.22 1.76 1.77
C ILE A 47 -1.06 2.67 0.88
N HIS A 48 -0.48 3.78 0.40
CA HIS A 48 -1.16 4.71 -0.50
C HIS A 48 -1.66 4.02 -1.78
N LYS A 49 -0.82 3.18 -2.40
CA LYS A 49 -1.17 2.49 -3.65
C LYS A 49 -2.22 1.40 -3.43
N LEU A 50 -2.10 0.62 -2.35
CA LEU A 50 -3.09 -0.39 -1.97
C LEU A 50 -4.44 0.24 -1.62
N ASN A 51 -4.46 1.35 -0.89
CA ASN A 51 -5.70 2.06 -0.56
C ASN A 51 -6.41 2.58 -1.83
N SER A 52 -5.64 3.09 -2.79
CA SER A 52 -6.18 3.51 -4.09
C SER A 52 -6.79 2.33 -4.86
N ALA A 53 -6.16 1.16 -4.83
CA ALA A 53 -6.68 -0.06 -5.45
C ALA A 53 -7.97 -0.55 -4.75
N LYS A 54 -8.00 -0.50 -3.42
CA LYS A 54 -9.19 -0.83 -2.62
C LYS A 54 -10.40 0.02 -3.02
N ILE A 55 -10.25 1.34 -3.01
CA ILE A 55 -11.31 2.28 -3.40
C ILE A 55 -11.79 2.00 -4.84
N ALA A 56 -10.88 1.68 -5.75
CA ALA A 56 -11.22 1.33 -7.13
C ALA A 56 -11.93 -0.04 -7.27
N SER A 57 -11.74 -0.94 -6.31
CA SER A 57 -12.44 -2.23 -6.26
C SER A 57 -13.86 -2.08 -5.69
N GLU A 58 -14.05 -1.28 -4.64
CA GLU A 58 -15.36 -1.03 -4.01
C GLU A 58 -16.33 -0.33 -4.98
N LYS A 59 -15.84 0.68 -5.72
CA LYS A 59 -16.61 1.34 -6.79
C LYS A 59 -17.08 0.38 -7.89
N ARG A 60 -16.36 -0.70 -8.15
CA ARG A 60 -16.76 -1.71 -9.15
C ARG A 60 -17.86 -2.63 -8.61
N THR A 61 -17.85 -2.93 -7.31
CA THR A 61 -18.91 -3.70 -6.66
C THR A 61 -20.22 -2.90 -6.61
N GLU A 62 -20.17 -1.61 -6.22
CA GLU A 62 -21.35 -0.74 -6.19
C GLU A 62 -22.00 -0.56 -7.57
N ASN A 63 -21.20 -0.40 -8.64
CA ASN A 63 -21.73 -0.31 -10.01
C ASN A 63 -22.37 -1.62 -10.52
N THR A 64 -22.09 -2.76 -9.88
CA THR A 64 -22.67 -4.07 -10.26
C THR A 64 -24.00 -4.33 -9.54
N GLU A 65 -24.19 -3.74 -8.34
CA GLU A 65 -25.40 -3.89 -7.54
C GLU A 65 -26.52 -2.90 -7.92
N VAL A 66 -26.20 -1.77 -8.58
CA VAL A 66 -27.19 -0.73 -8.99
C VAL A 66 -28.10 -1.16 -10.16
N ASN A 67 -28.02 -2.40 -10.65
CA ASN A 67 -28.98 -2.94 -11.63
C ASN A 67 -30.13 -3.79 -11.02
N GLN A 68 -30.27 -3.85 -9.69
CA GLN A 68 -31.48 -4.37 -9.05
C GLN A 68 -31.97 -3.41 -7.96
N ASP A 69 -33.09 -2.77 -8.29
CA ASP A 69 -34.09 -2.11 -7.45
C ASP A 69 -33.72 -0.81 -6.71
N GLN A 70 -34.35 0.27 -7.19
CA GLN A 70 -34.52 1.54 -6.47
C GLN A 70 -35.36 1.33 -5.20
N GLN A 71 -34.87 1.73 -4.01
CA GLN A 71 -35.56 2.69 -3.12
C GLN A 71 -34.78 3.02 -1.82
N GLU A 72 -34.66 4.33 -1.59
CA GLU A 72 -34.70 5.10 -0.32
C GLU A 72 -33.89 4.69 0.93
N ASN A 73 -32.95 5.54 1.36
CA ASN A 73 -33.15 6.59 2.39
C ASN A 73 -31.82 6.96 3.12
N SER A 74 -31.76 8.23 3.50
CA SER A 74 -30.74 9.03 4.20
C SER A 74 -29.91 8.43 5.35
N GLN A 75 -28.60 8.77 5.39
CA GLN A 75 -27.85 9.39 6.52
C GLN A 75 -26.34 9.51 6.17
N PRO A 76 -25.62 10.57 6.63
CA PRO A 76 -24.18 10.69 6.41
C PRO A 76 -23.43 9.61 7.21
N PRO A 77 -22.41 8.94 6.66
CA PRO A 77 -21.78 7.82 7.34
C PRO A 77 -20.98 8.35 8.54
N GLU A 78 -21.50 8.09 9.74
CA GLU A 78 -20.72 8.16 10.97
C GLU A 78 -19.50 7.26 10.81
N ARG A 79 -18.31 7.83 11.02
CA ARG A 79 -17.06 7.08 10.99
C ARG A 79 -17.03 6.18 12.21
N GLN A 80 -17.64 5.01 12.09
CA GLN A 80 -17.58 3.96 13.09
C GLN A 80 -16.13 3.47 13.17
N ILE A 81 -15.40 3.94 14.19
CA ILE A 81 -14.05 3.45 14.49
C ILE A 81 -14.21 2.01 14.96
N THR A 82 -14.11 1.07 14.03
CA THR A 82 -14.11 -0.36 14.35
C THR A 82 -12.80 -0.67 15.06
N ARG A 83 -12.89 -1.33 16.22
CA ARG A 83 -11.71 -1.89 16.92
C ARG A 83 -10.90 -2.72 15.92
N ASN A 84 -9.57 -2.61 15.99
CA ASN A 84 -8.65 -3.49 15.28
C ASN A 84 -8.80 -4.91 15.85
N GLU A 85 -9.79 -5.65 15.36
CA GLU A 85 -9.90 -7.08 15.59
C GLU A 85 -8.68 -7.75 14.93
N ASN A 86 -8.01 -8.57 15.73
CA ASN A 86 -6.72 -9.17 15.45
C ASN A 86 -6.77 -10.08 14.20
N ILE A 87 -5.59 -10.42 13.69
CA ILE A 87 -5.22 -11.15 12.45
C ILE A 87 -6.02 -12.42 12.07
N GLU A 88 -6.95 -12.89 12.91
CA GLU A 88 -7.68 -14.16 12.76
C GLU A 88 -9.21 -14.02 12.58
N SER A 89 -9.73 -12.84 12.21
CA SER A 89 -11.16 -12.75 11.91
C SER A 89 -11.52 -13.65 10.72
N LEU A 90 -12.29 -14.72 10.97
CA LEU A 90 -12.86 -15.65 9.99
C LEU A 90 -13.73 -14.99 8.89
N GLN A 91 -13.87 -13.67 8.90
CA GLN A 91 -14.35 -12.94 7.73
C GLN A 91 -13.25 -12.84 6.67
N CYS A 92 -13.22 -13.85 5.81
CA CYS A 92 -12.81 -13.66 4.43
C CYS A 92 -13.59 -12.45 3.87
N SER A 93 -12.93 -11.31 3.56
CA SER A 93 -13.34 -10.34 2.50
C SER A 93 -12.60 -8.99 2.46
N LYS A 94 -11.82 -8.54 3.46
CA LYS A 94 -11.24 -7.16 3.42
C LYS A 94 -9.99 -6.99 2.56
N THR A 95 -9.34 -8.08 2.12
CA THR A 95 -8.09 -8.05 1.33
C THR A 95 -8.20 -8.80 0.00
N LEU A 96 -9.40 -9.20 -0.42
CA LEU A 96 -9.61 -9.91 -1.69
C LEU A 96 -9.15 -9.12 -2.93
N PHE A 97 -9.11 -7.79 -2.82
CA PHE A 97 -8.61 -6.92 -3.89
C PHE A 97 -7.08 -6.99 -4.07
N ILE A 98 -6.34 -7.63 -3.15
CA ILE A 98 -4.88 -7.77 -3.22
C ILE A 98 -4.53 -9.02 -4.03
N ASP A 99 -4.71 -8.92 -5.35
CA ASP A 99 -4.22 -9.89 -6.33
C ASP A 99 -2.74 -9.65 -6.71
N GLU A 100 -2.19 -10.53 -7.53
CA GLU A 100 -0.81 -10.45 -8.04
C GLU A 100 -0.49 -9.09 -8.68
N SER A 101 -1.35 -8.62 -9.59
CA SER A 101 -1.17 -7.37 -10.34
C SER A 101 -1.25 -6.16 -9.43
N THR A 102 -2.23 -6.15 -8.51
CA THR A 102 -2.36 -5.11 -7.50
C THR A 102 -1.12 -5.04 -6.61
N LEU A 103 -0.62 -6.19 -6.15
CA LEU A 103 0.54 -6.26 -5.27
C LEU A 103 1.85 -5.88 -5.98
N VAL A 104 2.10 -6.39 -7.20
CA VAL A 104 3.24 -5.98 -8.05
C VAL A 104 3.24 -4.47 -8.26
N THR A 105 2.07 -3.91 -8.60
CA THR A 105 1.92 -2.48 -8.85
C THR A 105 2.22 -1.66 -7.59
N ALA A 106 1.75 -2.12 -6.43
CA ALA A 106 2.00 -1.46 -5.15
C ALA A 106 3.49 -1.45 -4.77
N ILE A 107 4.16 -2.61 -4.80
CA ILE A 107 5.58 -2.68 -4.43
C ILE A 107 6.47 -1.99 -5.46
N THR A 108 6.11 -1.99 -6.74
CA THR A 108 6.85 -1.27 -7.79
C THR A 108 6.76 0.23 -7.59
N PHE A 109 5.57 0.74 -7.30
CA PHE A 109 5.39 2.16 -6.96
C PHE A 109 6.21 2.53 -5.72
N ALA A 110 6.17 1.70 -4.68
CA ALA A 110 6.92 1.94 -3.46
C ALA A 110 8.44 1.92 -3.67
N CYS A 111 8.97 0.98 -4.47
CA CYS A 111 10.39 0.95 -4.83
C CYS A 111 10.82 2.22 -5.59
N LYS A 112 9.95 2.79 -6.45
CA LYS A 112 10.23 4.05 -7.16
C LYS A 112 10.26 5.24 -6.22
N VAL A 113 9.29 5.37 -5.32
CA VAL A 113 9.23 6.50 -4.38
C VAL A 113 10.39 6.42 -3.37
N ALA A 114 10.66 5.23 -2.82
CA ALA A 114 11.78 5.02 -1.91
C ALA A 114 13.13 5.22 -2.61
N GLY A 115 13.26 4.76 -3.85
CA GLY A 115 14.44 5.03 -4.68
C GLY A 115 14.66 6.54 -4.88
N GLY A 116 13.62 7.28 -5.26
CA GLY A 116 13.67 8.74 -5.34
C GLY A 116 14.09 9.40 -4.02
N LYS A 117 13.57 8.92 -2.88
CA LYS A 117 13.97 9.37 -1.53
C LYS A 117 15.47 9.28 -1.32
N THR A 118 16.10 8.21 -1.81
CA THR A 118 17.54 8.01 -1.60
C THR A 118 18.43 9.03 -2.31
N GLY A 119 17.86 9.81 -3.24
CA GLY A 119 18.56 10.85 -3.99
C GLY A 119 18.58 12.24 -3.35
N PHE A 120 18.08 12.40 -2.13
CA PHE A 120 18.14 13.66 -1.39
C PHE A 120 18.31 13.42 0.11
N GLN A 121 18.89 14.42 0.80
CA GLN A 121 19.12 14.35 2.24
C GLN A 121 17.81 14.64 2.99
N GLY A 122 17.34 13.65 3.76
CA GLY A 122 16.26 13.88 4.72
C GLY A 122 16.87 14.48 5.98
N PHE A 123 16.36 15.62 6.45
CA PHE A 123 16.62 16.18 7.79
C PHE A 123 17.84 17.10 8.00
N ASP A 124 18.28 17.85 6.98
CA ASP A 124 19.35 18.87 7.08
C ASP A 124 19.27 19.82 8.30
N LYS A 125 18.08 20.00 8.86
CA LYS A 125 17.81 20.97 9.93
C LYS A 125 17.63 20.37 11.33
N ILE A 126 17.75 19.04 11.51
CA ILE A 126 17.66 18.43 12.86
C ILE A 126 19.00 18.52 13.60
N SER A 127 20.12 18.70 12.89
CA SER A 127 21.44 18.91 13.48
C SER A 127 21.52 20.13 14.41
N PHE A 128 20.62 21.11 14.25
CA PHE A 128 20.52 22.32 15.09
C PHE A 128 19.90 22.08 16.48
N TYR A 129 19.35 20.90 16.76
CA TYR A 129 18.74 20.55 18.04
C TYR A 129 19.61 19.61 18.90
N LYS A 130 20.90 19.50 18.58
CA LYS A 130 21.93 18.88 19.45
C LYS A 130 22.62 19.95 20.28
#